data_AF-X0W3Z9-F1
#
_entry.id   AF-X0W3Z9-F1
#
_cell.length_a   1.000
_cell.length_b   1.000
_cell.length_c   1.000
_cell.angle_alpha   90.00
_cell.angle_beta   90.00
_cell.angle_gamma   90.00
#
_symmetry.space_group_name_H-M   'P 1'
#
loop_
_entity.id
_entity.type
_entity.pdbx_description
1 polymer ?
#
loop_
_entity_poly.entity_id
_entity_poly.type
_entity_poly.pdbx_seq_one_letter_code
_entity_poly.pdbx_strand_id
1 'polypeptide(L)'
;CCEAASALADRYAEEAERLAERETDGKRRAELIETARICRKVPREPAETFHEALQALWFSHMLVMVAESYPGPGLSPGRIDQYLYPYYQGDLAAGRLDREKARELLQCYWLKHNYAYDYQGRVGTNQGINSGFGQLITLGGTGRDGGDASNDLTWLMLDVIEDMNLLEPKPNVRLHEKTPEDLLRRVAGLIARAQGSPFLLNFDEASIRGLKWQGLPADLLWDYAPVGCLENTLQGCDRSGTVDVNLNIAKAIELTVN
;
A
#
# COMPACT_ATOMS: atom_id res chain seq x y z
N CYS A 1 -9.50 3.46 21.21
CA CYS A 1 -9.15 3.48 19.77
C CYS A 1 -10.24 2.86 18.90
N CYS A 2 -10.57 1.57 19.04
CA CYS A 2 -11.52 0.88 18.15
C CYS A 2 -12.92 1.54 18.06
N GLU A 3 -13.42 2.10 19.17
CA GLU A 3 -14.67 2.89 19.19
C GLU A 3 -14.58 4.15 18.32
N ALA A 4 -13.44 4.85 18.31
CA ALA A 4 -13.22 6.03 17.49
C ALA A 4 -13.10 5.67 16.00
N ALA A 5 -12.49 4.52 15.67
CA ALA A 5 -12.50 3.98 14.32
C ALA A 5 -13.92 3.66 13.83
N SER A 6 -14.73 3.05 14.71
CA SER A 6 -16.14 2.72 14.46
C SER A 6 -16.99 3.98 14.25
N ALA A 7 -16.85 4.97 15.13
CA ALA A 7 -17.58 6.24 15.05
C ALA A 7 -17.15 7.11 13.86
N LEU A 8 -15.91 6.99 13.39
CA LEU A 8 -15.48 7.63 12.14
C LEU A 8 -16.16 6.98 10.93
N ALA A 9 -16.24 5.65 10.89
CA ALA A 9 -16.90 4.91 9.82
C ALA A 9 -18.41 5.18 9.78
N ASP A 10 -19.08 5.26 10.94
CA ASP A 10 -20.49 5.70 11.03
C ASP A 10 -20.71 7.08 10.43
N ARG A 11 -19.86 8.07 10.74
CA ARG A 11 -19.99 9.43 10.19
C ARG A 11 -19.81 9.47 8.67
N TYR A 12 -19.01 8.59 8.09
CA TYR A 12 -18.93 8.42 6.63
C TYR A 12 -20.16 7.74 6.06
N ALA A 13 -20.78 6.78 6.76
CA ALA A 13 -22.03 6.17 6.35
C ALA A 13 -23.20 7.17 6.41
N GLU A 14 -23.32 7.94 7.49
CA GLU A 14 -24.35 8.97 7.70
C GLU A 14 -24.28 10.07 6.61
N GLU A 15 -23.07 10.51 6.27
CA GLU A 15 -22.89 11.47 5.18
C GLU A 15 -23.20 10.86 3.80
N ALA A 16 -22.85 9.59 3.56
CA ALA A 16 -23.20 8.89 2.32
C ALA A 16 -24.72 8.66 2.20
N GLU A 17 -25.40 8.30 3.28
CA GLU A 17 -26.87 8.21 3.39
C GLU A 17 -27.51 9.59 3.07
N ARG A 18 -27.07 10.65 3.75
CA ARG A 18 -27.55 12.03 3.58
C ARG A 18 -27.26 12.63 2.19
N LEU A 19 -26.28 12.10 1.47
CA LEU A 19 -26.02 12.42 0.06
C LEU A 19 -26.94 11.60 -0.86
N ALA A 20 -27.11 10.30 -0.61
CA ALA A 20 -28.01 9.42 -1.38
C ALA A 20 -29.50 9.83 -1.30
N GLU A 21 -29.93 10.53 -0.25
CA GLU A 21 -31.26 11.15 -0.19
C GLU A 21 -31.48 12.27 -1.21
N ARG A 22 -30.40 12.94 -1.63
CA ARG A 22 -30.43 14.19 -2.42
C ARG A 22 -29.89 14.01 -3.84
N GLU A 23 -29.23 12.90 -4.10
CA GLU A 23 -28.69 12.54 -5.40
C GLU A 23 -29.81 12.20 -6.40
N THR A 24 -29.72 12.78 -7.59
CA THR A 24 -30.69 12.61 -8.68
C THR A 24 -30.22 11.62 -9.73
N ASP A 25 -28.91 11.39 -9.86
CA ASP A 25 -28.37 10.32 -10.71
C ASP A 25 -28.55 8.95 -10.04
N GLY A 26 -29.29 8.06 -10.70
CA GLY A 26 -29.63 6.74 -10.15
C GLY A 26 -28.42 5.82 -9.94
N LYS A 27 -27.36 5.94 -10.75
CA LYS A 27 -26.11 5.18 -10.56
C LYS A 27 -25.34 5.74 -9.36
N ARG A 28 -25.16 7.06 -9.30
CA ARG A 28 -24.42 7.71 -8.22
C ARG A 28 -25.11 7.52 -6.86
N ARG A 29 -26.44 7.53 -6.85
CA ARG A 29 -27.25 7.21 -5.66
C ARG A 29 -27.02 5.79 -5.17
N ALA A 30 -26.94 4.80 -6.07
CA ALA A 30 -26.62 3.43 -5.72
C ALA A 30 -25.18 3.27 -5.17
N GLU A 31 -24.19 3.97 -5.76
CA GLU A 31 -22.81 4.02 -5.26
C GLU A 31 -22.74 4.58 -3.83
N LEU A 32 -23.51 5.62 -3.52
CA LEU A 32 -23.58 6.22 -2.18
C LEU A 32 -24.26 5.29 -1.17
N ILE A 33 -25.32 4.57 -1.55
CA ILE A 33 -25.98 3.57 -0.69
C ILE A 33 -25.03 2.40 -0.38
N GLU A 34 -24.28 1.91 -1.37
CA GLU A 34 -23.27 0.87 -1.16
C GLU A 34 -22.09 1.38 -0.30
N THR A 35 -21.65 2.62 -0.51
CA THR A 35 -20.64 3.27 0.35
C THR A 35 -21.10 3.31 1.81
N ALA A 36 -22.37 3.66 2.06
CA ALA A 36 -22.93 3.65 3.40
C ALA A 36 -22.96 2.24 4.01
N ARG A 37 -23.49 1.25 3.27
CA ARG A 37 -23.55 -0.16 3.70
C ARG A 37 -22.17 -0.68 4.13
N ILE A 38 -21.14 -0.39 3.33
CA ILE A 38 -19.75 -0.74 3.62
C ILE A 38 -19.26 -0.03 4.90
N CYS A 39 -19.44 1.30 4.98
CA CYS A 39 -18.96 2.10 6.12
C CYS A 39 -19.69 1.82 7.44
N ARG A 40 -20.91 1.27 7.42
CA ARG A 40 -21.54 0.73 8.64
C ARG A 40 -20.80 -0.53 9.13
N LYS A 41 -20.38 -1.41 8.21
CA LYS A 41 -19.75 -2.71 8.52
C LYS A 41 -18.25 -2.61 8.85
N VAL A 42 -17.44 -2.09 7.94
CA VAL A 42 -15.98 -2.00 8.14
C VAL A 42 -15.59 -0.64 8.75
N PRO A 43 -14.62 -0.57 9.69
CA PRO A 43 -13.69 -1.63 10.11
C PRO A 43 -14.12 -2.39 11.39
N ARG A 44 -15.40 -2.41 11.76
CA ARG A 44 -15.89 -3.15 12.94
C ARG A 44 -15.90 -4.67 12.72
N GLU A 45 -16.35 -5.08 11.55
CA GLU A 45 -16.52 -6.48 11.18
C GLU A 45 -15.55 -6.86 10.04
N PRO A 46 -15.23 -8.16 9.85
CA PRO A 46 -14.45 -8.62 8.72
C PRO A 46 -15.10 -8.25 7.38
N ALA A 47 -14.28 -7.89 6.39
CA ALA A 47 -14.74 -7.73 5.02
C ALA A 47 -15.23 -9.08 4.45
N GLU A 48 -16.21 -9.03 3.56
CA GLU A 48 -16.69 -10.18 2.75
C GLU A 48 -16.57 -9.89 1.23
N THR A 49 -16.29 -8.64 0.86
CA THR A 49 -16.09 -8.19 -0.52
C THR A 49 -14.77 -7.43 -0.69
N PHE A 50 -14.28 -7.33 -1.92
CA PHE A 50 -13.07 -6.59 -2.27
C PHE A 50 -13.22 -5.08 -1.99
N HIS A 51 -14.42 -4.53 -2.20
CA HIS A 51 -14.72 -3.13 -1.90
C HIS A 51 -14.72 -2.87 -0.37
N GLU A 52 -15.26 -3.79 0.43
CA GLU A 52 -15.15 -3.75 1.89
C GLU A 52 -13.69 -3.86 2.36
N ALA A 53 -12.89 -4.74 1.76
CA ALA A 53 -11.49 -4.92 2.12
C ALA A 53 -10.65 -3.67 1.81
N LEU A 54 -10.86 -3.04 0.64
CA LEU A 54 -10.21 -1.77 0.29
C LEU A 54 -10.63 -0.62 1.22
N GLN A 55 -11.91 -0.52 1.59
CA GLN A 55 -12.40 0.53 2.48
C GLN A 55 -11.93 0.31 3.94
N ALA A 56 -11.86 -0.95 4.40
CA ALA A 56 -11.29 -1.30 5.71
C ALA A 56 -9.80 -0.93 5.78
N LEU A 57 -9.05 -1.22 4.70
CA LEU A 57 -7.63 -0.89 4.59
C LEU A 57 -7.41 0.63 4.54
N TRP A 58 -8.22 1.38 3.78
CA TRP A 58 -8.15 2.84 3.75
C TRP A 58 -8.51 3.48 5.10
N PHE A 59 -9.56 3.00 5.79
CA PHE A 59 -9.88 3.47 7.14
C PHE A 59 -8.72 3.22 8.10
N SER A 60 -8.13 2.02 8.07
CA SER A 60 -6.98 1.66 8.92
C SER A 60 -5.77 2.56 8.64
N HIS A 61 -5.46 2.81 7.36
CA HIS A 61 -4.38 3.70 6.94
C HIS A 61 -4.60 5.13 7.45
N MET A 62 -5.74 5.75 7.14
CA MET A 62 -6.08 7.10 7.56
C MET A 62 -6.07 7.26 9.10
N LEU A 63 -6.56 6.26 9.84
CA LEU A 63 -6.57 6.30 11.30
C LEU A 63 -5.17 6.25 11.92
N VAL A 64 -4.24 5.48 11.34
CA VAL A 64 -2.84 5.45 11.81
C VAL A 64 -2.11 6.76 11.48
N MET A 65 -2.29 7.34 10.29
CA MET A 65 -1.73 8.67 9.97
C MET A 65 -2.16 9.73 10.99
N VAL A 66 -3.45 9.77 11.32
CA VAL A 66 -4.03 10.70 12.30
C VAL A 66 -3.51 10.42 13.72
N ALA A 67 -3.37 9.15 14.12
CA ALA A 67 -2.89 8.78 15.45
C ALA A 67 -1.42 9.14 15.69
N GLU A 68 -0.54 8.90 14.71
CA GLU A 68 0.87 9.31 14.76
C GLU A 68 1.06 10.82 14.50
N SER A 69 -0.02 11.56 14.26
CA SER A 69 -0.01 12.98 13.87
C SER A 69 0.84 13.27 12.61
N TYR A 70 0.94 12.31 11.69
CA TYR A 70 1.70 12.46 10.44
C TYR A 70 0.86 13.18 9.37
N PRO A 71 1.45 14.15 8.64
CA PRO A 71 2.26 13.82 7.46
C PRO A 71 3.78 13.94 7.70
N GLY A 72 4.20 13.70 8.95
CA GLY A 72 5.39 12.84 9.26
C GLY A 72 5.66 9.86 9.30
N PRO A 73 6.72 9.02 8.97
CA PRO A 73 6.85 8.36 7.67
C PRO A 73 6.45 6.88 7.65
N GLY A 74 6.31 6.33 6.45
CA GLY A 74 6.47 4.89 6.22
C GLY A 74 5.24 4.03 6.42
N LEU A 75 4.03 4.60 6.51
CA LEU A 75 2.80 3.81 6.63
C LEU A 75 2.51 3.01 5.35
N SER A 76 3.13 1.83 5.28
CA SER A 76 3.24 0.99 4.09
C SER A 76 2.21 -0.14 4.18
N PRO A 77 1.24 -0.28 3.25
CA PRO A 77 0.26 -1.37 3.31
C PRO A 77 0.81 -2.79 3.16
N GLY A 78 2.12 -2.99 3.02
CA GLY A 78 2.74 -4.31 2.92
C GLY A 78 2.39 -5.02 1.62
N ARG A 79 2.28 -6.36 1.66
CA ARG A 79 1.96 -7.24 0.53
C ARG A 79 0.46 -7.19 0.17
N ILE A 80 0.03 -6.02 -0.28
CA ILE A 80 -1.37 -5.68 -0.57
C ILE A 80 -2.02 -6.62 -1.60
N ASP A 81 -1.24 -7.12 -2.56
CA ASP A 81 -1.73 -8.06 -3.57
C ASP A 81 -1.89 -9.50 -3.05
N GLN A 82 -1.43 -9.82 -1.85
CA GLN A 82 -1.60 -11.15 -1.24
C GLN A 82 -2.84 -11.19 -0.36
N TYR A 83 -2.99 -10.28 0.61
CA TYR A 83 -4.11 -10.32 1.55
C TYR A 83 -5.42 -9.76 0.97
N LEU A 84 -5.39 -8.97 -0.10
CA LEU A 84 -6.61 -8.58 -0.82
C LEU A 84 -7.08 -9.62 -1.86
N TYR A 85 -6.20 -10.52 -2.30
CA TYR A 85 -6.52 -11.48 -3.37
C TYR A 85 -7.71 -12.41 -3.07
N PRO A 86 -7.89 -12.96 -1.85
CA PRO A 86 -9.06 -13.79 -1.54
C PRO A 86 -10.40 -13.07 -1.75
N TYR A 87 -10.46 -11.77 -1.44
CA TYR A 87 -11.68 -10.96 -1.63
C TYR A 87 -11.92 -10.65 -3.11
N TYR A 88 -10.85 -10.31 -3.85
CA TYR A 88 -10.89 -10.10 -5.30
C TYR A 88 -11.37 -11.36 -6.03
N GLN A 89 -10.72 -12.50 -5.79
CA GLN A 89 -11.06 -13.78 -6.40
C GLN A 89 -12.47 -14.24 -5.98
N GLY A 90 -12.85 -14.05 -4.72
CA GLY A 90 -14.16 -14.39 -4.19
C GLY A 90 -15.31 -13.59 -4.82
N ASP A 91 -15.14 -12.28 -5.03
CA ASP A 91 -16.14 -11.45 -5.70
C ASP A 91 -16.25 -11.74 -7.20
N LEU A 92 -15.13 -11.98 -7.89
CA LEU A 92 -15.12 -12.42 -9.29
C LEU A 92 -15.89 -13.75 -9.45
N ALA A 93 -15.57 -14.75 -8.62
CA ALA A 93 -16.22 -16.06 -8.65
C ALA A 93 -17.71 -16.01 -8.31
N ALA A 94 -18.13 -15.03 -7.50
CA ALA A 94 -19.53 -14.78 -7.15
C ALA A 94 -20.27 -13.86 -8.13
N GLY A 95 -19.60 -13.32 -9.17
CA GLY A 95 -20.19 -12.36 -10.11
C GLY A 95 -20.58 -11.01 -9.49
N ARG A 96 -20.01 -10.66 -8.32
CA ARG A 96 -20.23 -9.37 -7.64
C ARG A 96 -19.32 -8.25 -8.17
N LEU A 97 -18.24 -8.64 -8.85
CA LEU A 97 -17.18 -7.77 -9.35
C LEU A 97 -16.74 -8.28 -10.72
N ASP A 98 -16.25 -7.37 -11.56
CA ASP A 98 -15.49 -7.67 -12.77
C ASP A 98 -14.13 -6.96 -12.74
N ARG A 99 -13.22 -7.28 -13.67
CA ARG A 99 -11.85 -6.73 -13.67
C ARG A 99 -11.82 -5.20 -13.84
N GLU A 100 -12.78 -4.61 -14.54
CA GLU A 100 -12.82 -3.17 -14.80
C GLU A 100 -13.44 -2.41 -13.62
N LYS A 101 -14.44 -2.98 -12.93
CA LYS A 101 -14.90 -2.43 -11.65
C LYS A 101 -13.82 -2.55 -10.57
N ALA A 102 -13.04 -3.63 -10.58
CA ALA A 102 -11.88 -3.77 -9.70
C ALA A 102 -10.78 -2.74 -10.02
N ARG A 103 -10.52 -2.46 -11.31
CA ARG A 103 -9.63 -1.40 -11.78
C ARG A 103 -10.09 -0.03 -11.24
N GLU A 104 -11.37 0.33 -11.41
CA GLU A 104 -11.94 1.60 -10.93
C GLU A 104 -11.81 1.76 -9.41
N LEU A 105 -12.05 0.70 -8.64
CA LEU A 105 -11.89 0.71 -7.18
C LEU A 105 -10.42 0.89 -6.74
N LEU A 106 -9.47 0.27 -7.44
CA LEU A 106 -8.04 0.45 -7.19
C LEU A 106 -7.57 1.85 -7.61
N GLN A 107 -8.01 2.38 -8.75
CA GLN A 107 -7.73 3.76 -9.17
C GLN A 107 -8.26 4.77 -8.13
N CYS A 108 -9.45 4.53 -7.57
CA CYS A 108 -9.97 5.29 -6.43
C CYS A 108 -9.08 5.20 -5.18
N TYR A 109 -8.57 4.01 -4.84
CA TYR A 109 -7.65 3.79 -3.70
C TYR A 109 -6.31 4.52 -3.90
N TRP A 110 -5.73 4.48 -5.11
CA TRP A 110 -4.53 5.26 -5.48
C TRP A 110 -4.74 6.76 -5.28
N LEU A 111 -5.89 7.30 -5.70
CA LEU A 111 -6.21 8.72 -5.48
C LEU A 111 -6.21 9.09 -3.99
N LYS A 112 -6.68 8.22 -3.08
CA LYS A 112 -6.71 8.52 -1.63
C LYS A 112 -5.34 8.71 -1.01
N HIS A 113 -4.34 7.95 -1.43
CA HIS A 113 -2.96 8.05 -0.93
C HIS A 113 -2.30 9.39 -1.28
N ASN A 114 -2.88 10.13 -2.23
CA ASN A 114 -2.42 11.45 -2.66
C ASN A 114 -3.25 12.61 -2.06
N TYR A 115 -4.13 12.36 -1.08
CA TYR A 115 -4.88 13.42 -0.38
C TYR A 115 -4.09 14.07 0.77
N ALA A 116 -3.08 13.40 1.33
CA ALA A 116 -2.44 13.78 2.58
C ALA A 116 -1.34 14.88 2.50
N TYR A 117 -1.32 15.69 1.43
CA TYR A 117 -0.21 16.59 1.11
C TYR A 117 -0.34 18.05 1.63
N ASP A 118 -1.39 18.38 2.37
CA ASP A 118 -1.83 19.77 2.63
C ASP A 118 -0.79 20.65 3.39
N TYR A 119 0.23 20.07 4.03
CA TYR A 119 1.38 20.84 4.53
C TYR A 119 2.72 20.07 4.50
N GLN A 120 3.49 20.26 3.42
CA GLN A 120 4.92 19.94 3.40
C GLN A 120 5.74 21.06 4.07
N GLY A 121 5.79 21.04 5.41
CA GLY A 121 6.70 21.90 6.17
C GLY A 121 8.16 21.63 5.79
N ARG A 122 8.97 22.68 5.55
CA ARG A 122 10.38 22.52 5.22
C ARG A 122 11.19 22.00 6.41
N VAL A 123 11.40 20.68 6.47
CA VAL A 123 12.27 20.03 7.46
C VAL A 123 13.74 20.28 7.12
N GLY A 124 14.20 21.50 7.36
CA GLY A 124 15.56 21.95 7.05
C GLY A 124 15.77 22.36 5.59
N THR A 125 17.05 22.50 5.20
CA THR A 125 17.47 23.14 3.94
C THR A 125 17.69 22.19 2.76
N ASN A 126 17.80 20.87 2.97
CA ASN A 126 18.12 19.92 1.89
C ASN A 126 17.56 18.50 2.10
N GLN A 127 16.47 18.33 2.86
CA GLN A 127 15.86 17.02 3.11
C GLN A 127 14.82 16.66 2.03
N GLY A 128 15.29 16.18 0.87
CA GLY A 128 14.53 15.34 -0.08
C GLY A 128 13.07 15.72 -0.38
N ILE A 129 12.74 17.02 -0.44
CA ILE A 129 11.38 17.56 -0.19
C ILE A 129 10.29 17.02 -1.13
N ASN A 130 10.66 16.46 -2.28
CA ASN A 130 9.74 15.95 -3.31
C ASN A 130 9.41 14.45 -3.14
N SER A 131 10.03 13.73 -2.20
CA SER A 131 9.75 12.32 -1.94
C SER A 131 8.52 12.18 -1.05
N GLY A 132 7.46 11.53 -1.55
CA GLY A 132 6.22 11.27 -0.79
C GLY A 132 6.47 10.46 0.49
N PHE A 133 5.51 10.49 1.42
CA PHE A 133 5.64 10.07 2.84
C PHE A 133 5.88 8.56 3.10
N GLY A 134 6.18 7.76 2.08
CA GLY A 134 6.57 6.36 2.24
C GLY A 134 5.37 5.43 2.36
N GLN A 135 4.30 5.71 1.63
CA GLN A 135 3.11 4.86 1.57
C GLN A 135 3.35 3.69 0.61
N LEU A 136 4.35 2.86 0.92
CA LEU A 136 4.87 1.83 0.02
C LEU A 136 3.95 0.61 0.00
N ILE A 137 3.57 0.16 -1.20
CA ILE A 137 2.91 -1.13 -1.43
C ILE A 137 3.92 -2.14 -1.98
N THR A 138 3.84 -3.38 -1.49
CA THR A 138 4.67 -4.50 -1.96
C THR A 138 3.82 -5.43 -2.81
N LEU A 139 4.38 -5.86 -3.96
CA LEU A 139 3.73 -6.72 -4.95
C LEU A 139 4.61 -7.94 -5.26
N GLY A 140 3.99 -9.09 -5.52
CA GLY A 140 4.64 -10.33 -5.95
C GLY A 140 5.61 -10.92 -4.92
N GLY A 141 6.77 -11.40 -5.41
CA GLY A 141 7.80 -12.06 -4.61
C GLY A 141 7.52 -13.54 -4.34
N THR A 142 8.35 -14.14 -3.50
CA THR A 142 8.32 -15.55 -3.13
C THR A 142 7.10 -15.89 -2.25
N GLY A 143 6.48 -17.05 -2.48
CA GLY A 143 5.41 -17.65 -1.67
C GLY A 143 5.93 -18.53 -0.53
N ARG A 144 5.01 -19.03 0.31
CA ARG A 144 5.35 -19.86 1.50
C ARG A 144 6.04 -21.19 1.16
N ASP A 145 5.80 -21.71 -0.03
CA ASP A 145 6.38 -22.92 -0.61
C ASP A 145 7.71 -22.69 -1.33
N GLY A 146 8.16 -21.43 -1.47
CA GLY A 146 9.29 -21.06 -2.31
C GLY A 146 8.96 -20.97 -3.81
N GLY A 147 7.68 -20.93 -4.19
CA GLY A 147 7.22 -20.58 -5.54
C GLY A 147 7.11 -19.07 -5.75
N ASP A 148 6.64 -18.65 -6.93
CA ASP A 148 6.23 -17.27 -7.18
C ASP A 148 4.82 -17.00 -6.61
N ALA A 149 4.60 -15.82 -6.04
CA ALA A 149 3.33 -15.40 -5.45
C ALA A 149 2.60 -14.29 -6.24
N SER A 150 3.02 -13.99 -7.47
CA SER A 150 2.24 -13.08 -8.32
C SER A 150 0.91 -13.72 -8.75
N ASN A 151 -0.13 -12.89 -8.83
CA ASN A 151 -1.50 -13.32 -9.07
C ASN A 151 -2.26 -12.27 -9.90
N ASP A 152 -3.50 -12.54 -10.29
CA ASP A 152 -4.28 -11.65 -11.19
C ASP A 152 -4.48 -10.22 -10.63
N LEU A 153 -4.42 -10.06 -9.31
CA LEU A 153 -4.46 -8.77 -8.62
C LEU A 153 -3.09 -8.06 -8.64
N THR A 154 -1.97 -8.79 -8.53
CA THR A 154 -0.62 -8.26 -8.83
C THR A 154 -0.61 -7.59 -10.20
N TRP A 155 -1.07 -8.32 -11.23
CA TRP A 155 -1.14 -7.82 -12.60
C TRP A 155 -2.10 -6.63 -12.75
N LEU A 156 -3.25 -6.65 -12.08
CA LEU A 156 -4.19 -5.52 -12.10
C LEU A 156 -3.61 -4.26 -11.44
N MET A 157 -2.92 -4.40 -10.31
CA MET A 157 -2.26 -3.28 -9.64
C MET A 157 -1.12 -2.72 -10.50
N LEU A 158 -0.35 -3.57 -11.19
CA LEU A 158 0.67 -3.11 -12.14
C LEU A 158 0.08 -2.33 -13.33
N ASP A 159 -1.11 -2.70 -13.81
CA ASP A 159 -1.83 -1.88 -14.80
C ASP A 159 -2.28 -0.54 -14.20
N VAL A 160 -2.85 -0.54 -12.98
CA VAL A 160 -3.31 0.69 -12.29
C VAL A 160 -2.16 1.65 -11.99
N ILE A 161 -0.96 1.14 -11.68
CA ILE A 161 0.27 1.96 -11.52
C ILE A 161 0.62 2.68 -12.83
N GLU A 162 0.46 2.03 -13.98
CA GLU A 162 0.71 2.60 -15.30
C GLU A 162 -0.37 3.61 -15.71
N ASP A 163 -1.65 3.26 -15.50
CA ASP A 163 -2.81 4.11 -15.79
C ASP A 163 -2.77 5.43 -15.00
N MET A 164 -2.49 5.33 -13.69
CA MET A 164 -2.60 6.45 -12.75
C MET A 164 -1.33 7.30 -12.71
N ASN A 165 -0.14 6.67 -12.75
CA ASN A 165 1.17 7.33 -12.76
C ASN A 165 1.30 8.46 -11.69
N LEU A 166 0.81 8.20 -10.47
CA LEU A 166 0.84 9.12 -9.32
C LEU A 166 2.08 8.90 -8.44
N LEU A 167 2.28 9.76 -7.43
CA LEU A 167 3.42 9.71 -6.50
C LEU A 167 3.27 8.66 -5.39
N GLU A 168 2.05 8.41 -4.93
CA GLU A 168 1.73 7.38 -3.93
C GLU A 168 0.52 6.52 -4.38
N PRO A 169 0.33 5.31 -3.83
CA PRO A 169 1.30 4.56 -3.04
C PRO A 169 2.52 4.15 -3.89
N LYS A 170 3.73 4.18 -3.32
CA LYS A 170 4.94 3.80 -4.07
C LYS A 170 4.92 2.32 -4.45
N PRO A 171 5.15 1.95 -5.73
CA PRO A 171 5.20 0.56 -6.14
C PRO A 171 6.55 -0.06 -5.80
N ASN A 172 6.54 -1.08 -4.94
CA ASN A 172 7.63 -2.02 -4.76
C ASN A 172 7.24 -3.38 -5.34
N VAL A 173 8.11 -3.97 -6.16
CA VAL A 173 7.94 -5.34 -6.65
C VAL A 173 9.08 -6.21 -6.14
N ARG A 174 8.71 -7.31 -5.48
CA ARG A 174 9.63 -8.36 -5.07
C ARG A 174 9.87 -9.34 -6.21
N LEU A 175 11.14 -9.62 -6.49
CA LEU A 175 11.65 -10.47 -7.55
C LEU A 175 12.57 -11.57 -6.96
N HIS A 176 12.65 -12.70 -7.64
CA HIS A 176 13.43 -13.88 -7.25
C HIS A 176 13.80 -14.73 -8.48
N GLU A 177 14.65 -15.73 -8.30
CA GLU A 177 15.15 -16.63 -9.35
C GLU A 177 14.03 -17.31 -10.17
N LYS A 178 12.85 -17.50 -9.59
CA LYS A 178 11.68 -18.16 -10.23
C LYS A 178 10.59 -17.18 -10.66
N THR A 179 10.80 -15.86 -10.61
CA THR A 179 9.80 -14.90 -11.07
C THR A 179 9.51 -15.12 -12.56
N PRO A 180 8.23 -15.19 -12.99
CA PRO A 180 7.86 -15.38 -14.40
C PRO A 180 8.51 -14.35 -15.32
N GLU A 181 9.02 -14.82 -16.48
CA GLU A 181 9.72 -13.95 -17.45
C GLU A 181 8.83 -12.79 -17.95
N ASP A 182 7.53 -13.05 -18.13
CA ASP A 182 6.56 -12.02 -18.51
C ASP A 182 6.40 -10.94 -17.43
N LEU A 183 6.49 -11.30 -16.14
CA LEU A 183 6.42 -10.33 -15.04
C LEU A 183 7.71 -9.49 -14.98
N LEU A 184 8.88 -10.10 -15.17
CA LEU A 184 10.15 -9.37 -15.31
C LEU A 184 10.10 -8.39 -16.49
N ARG A 185 9.54 -8.82 -17.64
CA ARG A 185 9.32 -7.97 -18.83
C ARG A 185 8.32 -6.84 -18.57
N ARG A 186 7.20 -7.11 -17.88
CA ARG A 186 6.19 -6.10 -17.49
C ARG A 186 6.80 -5.04 -16.60
N VAL A 187 7.53 -5.44 -15.56
CA VAL A 187 8.20 -4.55 -14.59
C VAL A 187 9.29 -3.70 -15.26
N ALA A 188 10.12 -4.28 -16.11
CA ALA A 188 11.10 -3.51 -16.89
C ALA A 188 10.43 -2.48 -17.83
N GLY A 189 9.31 -2.85 -18.46
CA GLY A 189 8.50 -1.93 -19.28
C GLY A 189 7.78 -0.83 -18.50
N LEU A 190 7.49 -1.06 -17.20
CA LEU A 190 6.92 -0.05 -16.29
C LEU A 190 7.99 0.95 -15.85
N ILE A 191 9.18 0.48 -15.42
CA ILE A 191 10.30 1.34 -15.01
C ILE A 191 10.70 2.34 -16.10
N ALA A 192 10.55 1.96 -17.38
CA ALA A 192 10.84 2.81 -18.53
C ALA A 192 9.72 3.82 -18.89
N ARG A 193 8.54 3.77 -18.26
CA ARG A 193 7.34 4.54 -18.67
C ARG A 193 6.59 5.20 -17.53
N ALA A 194 6.33 4.48 -16.44
CA ALA A 194 5.79 5.04 -15.21
C ALA A 194 6.89 5.80 -14.47
N GLN A 195 6.67 7.09 -14.19
CA GLN A 195 7.64 8.03 -13.61
C GLN A 195 7.04 8.91 -12.51
N GLY A 196 5.74 8.76 -12.19
CA GLY A 196 5.06 9.53 -11.15
C GLY A 196 5.58 9.24 -9.73
N SER A 197 6.02 8.00 -9.50
CA SER A 197 6.65 7.54 -8.25
C SER A 197 7.94 6.77 -8.57
N PRO A 198 8.96 6.80 -7.69
CA PRO A 198 10.10 5.90 -7.79
C PRO A 198 9.62 4.44 -7.80
N PHE A 199 9.89 3.71 -8.88
CA PHE A 199 9.55 2.30 -9.00
C PHE A 199 10.64 1.45 -8.35
N LEU A 200 10.29 0.73 -7.29
CA LEU A 200 11.25 0.08 -6.40
C LEU A 200 11.28 -1.43 -6.63
N LEU A 201 12.48 -2.01 -6.57
CA LEU A 201 12.70 -3.44 -6.76
C LEU A 201 13.39 -4.04 -5.54
N ASN A 202 12.89 -5.19 -5.12
CA ASN A 202 13.45 -6.02 -4.08
C ASN A 202 13.87 -7.37 -4.63
N PHE A 203 15.04 -7.86 -4.25
CA PHE A 203 15.54 -9.18 -4.65
C PHE A 203 15.52 -10.10 -3.42
N ASP A 204 14.62 -11.09 -3.43
CA ASP A 204 14.31 -11.90 -2.25
C ASP A 204 15.53 -12.67 -1.72
N GLU A 205 16.38 -13.20 -2.60
CA GLU A 205 17.60 -13.93 -2.19
C GLU A 205 18.60 -13.03 -1.46
N ALA A 206 18.51 -11.71 -1.59
CA ALA A 206 19.30 -10.75 -0.83
C ALA A 206 18.56 -10.30 0.45
N SER A 207 17.30 -9.88 0.32
CA SER A 207 16.48 -9.41 1.44
C SER A 207 16.26 -10.47 2.52
N ILE A 208 15.86 -11.70 2.13
CA ILE A 208 15.67 -12.83 3.04
C ILE A 208 17.00 -13.22 3.73
N ARG A 209 18.14 -13.06 3.04
CA ARG A 209 19.47 -13.28 3.64
C ARG A 209 19.78 -12.26 4.73
N GLY A 210 19.46 -10.98 4.49
CA GLY A 210 19.62 -9.90 5.47
C GLY A 210 18.74 -10.12 6.70
N LEU A 211 17.45 -10.41 6.50
CA LEU A 211 16.50 -10.69 7.57
C LEU A 211 16.90 -11.94 8.39
N LYS A 212 17.39 -12.99 7.72
CA LYS A 212 17.94 -14.19 8.39
C LYS A 212 19.20 -13.88 9.19
N TRP A 213 20.07 -13.00 8.69
CA TRP A 213 21.28 -12.56 9.41
C TRP A 213 20.95 -11.71 10.64
N GLN A 214 19.87 -10.93 10.60
CA GLN A 214 19.30 -10.24 11.77
C GLN A 214 18.69 -11.20 12.83
N GLY A 215 18.55 -12.50 12.51
CA GLY A 215 18.03 -13.51 13.42
C GLY A 215 16.50 -13.66 13.43
N LEU A 216 15.79 -13.10 12.44
CA LEU A 216 14.34 -13.17 12.35
C LEU A 216 13.82 -14.59 12.02
N PRO A 217 12.59 -14.96 12.44
CA PRO A 217 12.05 -16.32 12.27
C PRO A 217 12.03 -16.81 10.81
N ALA A 218 12.77 -17.90 10.56
CA ALA A 218 13.04 -18.41 9.21
C ALA A 218 11.78 -18.78 8.40
N ASP A 219 10.69 -19.17 9.08
CA ASP A 219 9.40 -19.55 8.53
C ASP A 219 8.47 -18.37 8.20
N LEU A 220 8.84 -17.15 8.60
CA LEU A 220 8.14 -15.90 8.28
C LEU A 220 8.85 -15.07 7.20
N LEU A 221 10.13 -15.33 6.92
CA LEU A 221 10.94 -14.45 6.06
C LEU A 221 10.46 -14.36 4.60
N TRP A 222 9.74 -15.36 4.09
CA TRP A 222 9.12 -15.30 2.75
C TRP A 222 8.02 -14.23 2.67
N ASP A 223 7.46 -13.80 3.80
CA ASP A 223 6.38 -12.82 3.90
C ASP A 223 6.84 -11.44 4.39
N TYR A 224 8.09 -11.10 4.13
CA TYR A 224 8.62 -9.76 4.39
C TYR A 224 8.00 -8.72 3.45
N ALA A 225 7.98 -7.47 3.90
CA ALA A 225 7.75 -6.29 3.08
C ALA A 225 8.74 -5.18 3.48
N PRO A 226 9.27 -4.39 2.53
CA PRO A 226 9.88 -3.12 2.87
C PRO A 226 8.86 -2.12 3.44
N VAL A 227 9.35 -1.22 4.28
CA VAL A 227 8.62 -0.10 4.86
C VAL A 227 9.29 1.20 4.40
N GLY A 228 8.51 2.23 4.07
CA GLY A 228 9.02 3.57 3.75
C GLY A 228 9.71 3.67 2.38
N CYS A 229 10.99 3.27 2.32
CA CYS A 229 11.79 3.25 1.10
C CYS A 229 12.16 1.81 0.70
N LEU A 230 13.10 1.17 1.40
CA LEU A 230 13.57 -0.20 1.13
C LEU A 230 13.89 -0.96 2.44
N GLU A 231 13.38 -0.48 3.57
CA GLU A 231 13.63 -1.02 4.91
C GLU A 231 12.83 -2.32 5.12
N ASN A 232 13.39 -3.42 4.63
CA ASN A 232 12.82 -4.77 4.70
C ASN A 232 12.55 -5.19 6.14
N THR A 233 11.31 -5.59 6.44
CA THR A 233 10.89 -6.07 7.76
C THR A 233 9.76 -7.10 7.68
N LEU A 234 9.36 -7.66 8.83
CA LEU A 234 8.20 -8.56 8.95
C LEU A 234 6.90 -7.78 9.13
N GLN A 235 5.85 -8.20 8.43
CA GLN A 235 4.55 -7.54 8.46
C GLN A 235 3.85 -7.76 9.81
N GLY A 236 3.24 -6.69 10.36
CA GLY A 236 2.34 -6.76 11.53
C GLY A 236 2.98 -7.11 12.88
N CYS A 237 4.29 -7.38 12.95
CA CYS A 237 4.97 -7.80 14.19
C CYS A 237 6.30 -7.08 14.48
N ASP A 238 6.66 -6.07 13.69
CA ASP A 238 7.87 -5.26 13.88
C ASP A 238 7.59 -3.81 14.35
N ARG A 239 8.60 -3.18 14.93
CA ARG A 239 8.64 -1.75 15.28
C ARG A 239 10.06 -1.17 15.09
N SER A 240 10.66 -1.35 13.92
CA SER A 240 11.98 -0.80 13.60
C SER A 240 11.98 0.73 13.55
N GLY A 241 12.96 1.37 14.21
CA GLY A 241 13.26 2.80 14.07
C GLY A 241 14.01 3.09 12.79
N THR A 242 13.29 3.25 11.68
CA THR A 242 13.88 3.56 10.36
C THR A 242 14.24 5.04 10.26
N VAL A 243 15.41 5.34 9.69
CA VAL A 243 15.94 6.70 9.39
C VAL A 243 16.08 7.70 10.56
N ASP A 244 16.08 7.24 11.82
CA ASP A 244 16.31 8.08 13.01
C ASP A 244 17.60 8.93 12.95
N VAL A 245 18.67 8.43 12.31
CA VAL A 245 19.95 9.14 12.17
C VAL A 245 20.53 9.00 10.77
N ASN A 246 20.66 10.13 10.06
CA ASN A 246 21.34 10.21 8.76
C ASN A 246 22.83 10.57 8.94
N LEU A 247 23.70 9.57 8.98
CA LEU A 247 25.15 9.73 9.20
C LEU A 247 25.91 10.17 7.94
N ASN A 248 26.53 11.35 7.98
CA ASN A 248 27.50 11.76 6.97
C ASN A 248 28.89 11.14 7.24
N ILE A 249 29.16 9.97 6.65
CA ILE A 249 30.42 9.22 6.82
C ILE A 249 31.64 10.06 6.37
N ALA A 250 31.51 10.91 5.35
CA ALA A 250 32.61 11.76 4.89
C ALA A 250 33.05 12.77 5.95
N LYS A 251 32.18 13.16 6.89
CA LYS A 251 32.53 14.07 8.00
C LYS A 251 33.54 13.45 8.96
N ALA A 252 33.56 12.12 9.12
CA ALA A 252 34.58 11.45 9.92
C ALA A 252 35.97 11.56 9.27
N ILE A 253 36.05 11.46 7.94
CA ILE A 253 37.30 11.67 7.18
C ILE A 253 37.73 13.14 7.30
N GLU A 254 36.81 14.07 7.07
CA GLU A 254 37.07 15.52 7.18
C GLU A 254 37.65 15.91 8.55
N LEU A 255 37.09 15.37 9.64
CA LEU A 255 37.56 15.60 11.02
C LEU A 255 38.84 14.82 11.39
N THR A 256 39.36 13.96 10.51
CA THR A 256 40.61 13.20 10.71
C THR A 256 41.79 13.81 9.93
N VAL A 257 41.52 14.65 8.93
CA VAL A 257 42.54 15.24 8.02
C VAL A 257 42.74 16.75 8.17
N ASN A 258 42.03 17.39 9.11
CA ASN A 258 42.18 18.80 9.52
C ASN A 258 42.60 18.90 10.99
#